data_AF-A0A7W3JMI7-F1
#
_entry.id   AF-A0A7W3JMI7-F1
#
_cell.length_a   1.000
_cell.length_b   1.000
_cell.length_c   1.000
_cell.angle_alpha   90.00
_cell.angle_beta   90.00
_cell.angle_gamma   90.00
#
_symmetry.space_group_name_H-M   'P 1'
#
loop_
_entity.id
_entity.type
_entity.pdbx_description
1 polymer ?
#
loop_
_entity_poly.entity_id
_entity_poly.type
_entity_poly.pdbx_seq_one_letter_code
_entity_poly.pdbx_strand_id
1 'polypeptide(L)' 'MLETSTATDDRRATDVRITEAGWRAPRAATPSHVALVKSGFLDALAPDDLEQLAGIMERIYDQLIDNGTLPRPVDHP' A
#
# COMPACT_ATOMS: atom_id res chain seq x y z
N MET A 1 -4.50 -3.67 15.28
CA MET A 1 -4.82 -2.74 16.38
C MET A 1 -4.06 -1.46 16.11
N LEU A 2 -4.80 -0.36 16.02
CA LEU A 2 -4.28 0.97 15.76
C LEU A 2 -4.52 1.81 17.02
N GLU A 3 -3.74 2.86 17.18
CA GLU A 3 -4.03 3.94 18.11
C GLU A 3 -4.07 5.27 17.34
N THR A 4 -4.82 6.22 17.87
CA THR A 4 -5.00 7.53 17.25
C THR A 4 -4.70 8.64 18.25
N SER A 5 -4.09 9.72 17.78
CA SER A 5 -3.87 10.96 18.55
C SER A 5 -4.15 12.18 17.68
N THR A 6 -4.48 13.31 18.29
CA THR A 6 -4.50 14.59 17.56
C THR A 6 -3.09 14.93 17.10
N ALA A 7 -2.93 15.36 15.84
CA ALA A 7 -1.63 15.74 15.31
C ALA A 7 -1.06 16.96 16.05
N THR A 8 0.26 17.05 16.13
CA THR A 8 0.93 18.11 16.90
C THR A 8 1.01 19.45 16.16
N ASP A 9 0.86 19.43 14.83
CA ASP A 9 0.99 20.55 13.91
C ASP A 9 -0.37 21.08 13.38
N ASP A 10 -1.38 20.21 13.23
CA ASP A 10 -2.77 20.60 12.93
C ASP A 10 -3.77 19.92 13.87
N ARG A 11 -4.47 20.71 14.70
CA ARG A 11 -5.48 20.21 15.63
C ARG A 11 -6.71 19.56 14.98
N ARG A 12 -6.89 19.74 13.66
CA ARG A 12 -7.96 19.09 12.89
C ARG A 12 -7.54 17.72 12.34
N ALA A 13 -6.24 17.42 12.37
CA ALA A 13 -5.71 16.15 11.89
C ALA A 13 -5.62 15.11 13.01
N THR A 14 -5.71 13.84 12.61
CA THR A 14 -5.58 12.68 13.49
C THR A 14 -4.45 11.80 12.98
N ASP A 15 -3.41 11.67 13.78
CA ASP A 15 -2.33 10.72 13.54
C ASP A 15 -2.80 9.32 13.88
N VAL A 16 -2.46 8.36 13.03
CA VAL A 16 -2.77 6.94 13.22
C VAL A 16 -1.47 6.16 13.29
N ARG A 17 -1.27 5.41 14.38
CA ARG A 17 -0.10 4.55 14.56
C ARG A 17 -0.53 3.10 14.71
N ILE A 18 0.16 2.21 14.02
CA ILE A 18 0.03 0.78 14.27
C ILE A 18 0.76 0.42 15.57
N THR A 19 0.05 -0.24 16.49
CA THR A 19 0.63 -0.67 17.77
C THR A 19 1.46 -1.94 17.60
N GLU A 20 2.31 -2.26 18.58
CA GLU A 20 3.04 -3.54 18.60
C GLU A 20 2.10 -4.75 18.51
N ALA A 21 0.97 -4.69 19.22
CA ALA A 21 -0.07 -5.70 19.12
C ALA A 21 -0.72 -5.73 17.73
N GLY A 22 -0.86 -4.56 17.10
CA GLY A 22 -1.37 -4.43 15.75
C GLY A 22 -0.49 -5.07 14.69
N TRP A 23 0.83 -5.01 14.86
CA TRP A 23 1.79 -5.64 13.96
C TRP A 23 1.71 -7.16 13.91
N ARG A 24 1.19 -7.82 14.95
CA ARG A 24 1.17 -9.28 15.01
C ARG A 24 0.37 -9.91 13.87
N ALA A 25 -0.80 -9.35 13.54
CA ALA A 25 -1.67 -9.92 12.53
C ALA A 25 -1.09 -9.82 11.11
N PRO A 26 -0.62 -8.63 10.64
CA PRO A 26 0.09 -8.54 9.37
C PRO A 26 1.31 -9.46 9.32
N ARG A 27 2.18 -9.45 10.34
CA ARG A 27 3.38 -10.30 10.35
C ARG A 27 3.06 -11.79 10.25
N ALA A 28 2.01 -12.25 10.92
CA ALA A 28 1.58 -13.65 10.83
C ALA A 28 0.96 -13.99 9.46
N ALA A 29 0.24 -13.05 8.84
CA ALA A 29 -0.44 -13.26 7.56
C ALA A 29 0.46 -13.04 6.34
N THR A 30 1.48 -12.19 6.41
CA THR A 30 2.32 -11.82 5.25
C THR A 30 2.90 -13.04 4.52
N PRO A 31 3.49 -14.06 5.20
CA PRO A 31 4.07 -15.19 4.47
C PRO A 31 3.04 -15.98 3.65
N SER A 32 1.87 -16.27 4.22
CA SER A 32 0.81 -17.01 3.51
C SER A 32 0.14 -16.16 2.43
N HIS A 33 -0.02 -14.86 2.68
CA HIS A 33 -0.54 -13.92 1.69
C HIS A 33 0.40 -13.79 0.48
N VAL A 34 1.70 -13.63 0.71
CA VAL A 34 2.71 -13.57 -0.36
C VAL A 34 2.72 -14.87 -1.17
N ALA A 35 2.69 -16.03 -0.50
CA ALA A 35 2.64 -17.31 -1.18
C ALA A 35 1.40 -17.45 -2.09
N LEU A 36 0.23 -17.00 -1.60
CA LEU A 36 -1.02 -17.03 -2.36
C LEU A 36 -0.99 -16.09 -3.58
N VAL A 37 -0.55 -14.84 -3.41
CA VAL A 37 -0.45 -13.88 -4.51
C VAL A 37 0.58 -14.34 -5.54
N LYS A 38 1.70 -14.91 -5.07
CA LYS A 38 2.73 -15.44 -5.96
C LYS A 38 2.18 -16.58 -6.83
N SER A 39 1.63 -17.62 -6.22
CA SER A 39 1.19 -18.80 -6.98
C SER A 39 -0.11 -18.58 -7.77
N GLY A 40 -1.00 -17.71 -7.29
CA GLY A 40 -2.30 -17.46 -7.90
C GLY A 40 -2.31 -16.37 -8.96
N PHE A 41 -1.27 -15.54 -9.03
CA PHE A 41 -1.24 -14.38 -9.92
C PHE A 41 0.13 -14.16 -10.55
N LEU A 42 1.18 -13.96 -9.75
CA LEU A 42 2.48 -13.52 -10.28
C LEU A 42 3.21 -14.62 -11.08
N ASP A 43 3.16 -15.87 -10.63
CA ASP A 43 3.81 -17.01 -11.31
C ASP A 43 3.17 -17.32 -12.69
N ALA A 44 2.00 -16.75 -12.99
CA ALA A 44 1.35 -16.88 -14.30
C ALA A 44 1.86 -15.89 -15.35
N LEU A 45 2.66 -14.89 -14.96
CA LEU A 45 3.15 -13.83 -15.83
C LEU A 45 4.61 -14.09 -16.25
N ALA A 46 4.91 -13.90 -17.54
CA ALA A 46 6.30 -13.80 -17.97
C ALA A 46 6.94 -12.52 -17.38
N PRO A 47 8.27 -12.47 -17.22
CA PRO A 47 8.95 -11.29 -16.68
C PRO A 47 8.58 -9.98 -17.42
N ASP A 48 8.53 -10.01 -18.75
CA ASP A 48 8.18 -8.86 -19.58
C ASP A 48 6.71 -8.44 -19.42
N ASP A 49 5.80 -9.38 -19.14
CA ASP A 49 4.38 -9.08 -18.89
C ASP A 49 4.20 -8.43 -17.51
N LEU A 50 4.98 -8.87 -16.51
CA LEU A 50 4.97 -8.29 -15.18
C LEU A 50 5.48 -6.84 -15.19
N GLU A 51 6.54 -6.56 -15.95
CA GLU A 51 7.05 -5.20 -16.15
C GLU A 51 6.02 -4.31 -16.85
N GLN A 52 5.38 -4.80 -17.91
CA GLN A 52 4.30 -4.07 -18.58
C GLN A 52 3.12 -3.80 -17.67
N LEU A 53 2.71 -4.78 -16.85
CA LEU A 53 1.63 -4.60 -15.87
C LEU A 53 1.99 -3.53 -14.86
N ALA A 54 3.22 -3.54 -14.33
CA ALA A 54 3.69 -2.51 -13.40
C ALA A 54 3.57 -1.11 -14.03
N GLY A 55 4.10 -0.92 -15.25
CA GLY A 55 4.01 0.37 -15.95
C GLY A 55 2.58 0.79 -16.36
N ILE A 56 1.66 -0.15 -16.55
CA ILE A 56 0.23 0.16 -16.74
C ILE A 56 -0.37 0.66 -15.42
N MET A 57 -0.12 -0.04 -14.31
CA MET A 57 -0.66 0.31 -13.00
C MET A 57 -0.12 1.65 -12.49
N GLU A 58 1.16 1.96 -12.74
CA GLU A 58 1.76 3.26 -12.43
C GLU A 58 1.09 4.41 -13.19
N ARG A 59 0.86 4.28 -14.50
CA ARG A 59 0.16 5.30 -15.27
C ARG A 59 -1.28 5.52 -14.81
N ILE A 60 -1.99 4.45 -14.43
CA ILE A 60 -3.33 4.54 -13.85
C ILE A 60 -3.26 5.25 -12.49
N TYR A 61 -2.27 4.92 -11.67
CA TYR A 61 -2.03 5.56 -10.39
C TYR A 61 -1.79 7.07 -10.54
N ASP A 62 -0.92 7.49 -11.47
CA ASP A 62 -0.68 8.91 -11.75
C ASP A 62 -1.96 9.64 -12.16
N GLN A 63 -2.76 9.04 -13.06
CA GLN A 63 -4.05 9.61 -13.47
C GLN A 63 -5.01 9.78 -12.29
N LEU A 64 -5.04 8.83 -11.34
CA LEU A 64 -5.87 8.91 -10.15
C LEU A 64 -5.38 9.97 -9.16
N ILE A 65 -4.06 10.19 -9.06
CA ILE A 65 -3.49 11.27 -8.25
C ILE A 65 -3.84 12.63 -8.86
N ASP A 66 -3.66 12.78 -10.18
CA ASP A 66 -3.87 14.06 -10.88
C ASP A 66 -5.33 14.51 -10.88
N ASN A 67 -6.27 13.55 -10.91
CA ASN A 67 -7.70 13.83 -11.08
C ASN A 67 -8.55 13.46 -9.85
N GLY A 68 -7.97 12.83 -8.84
CA GLY A 68 -8.68 12.32 -7.67
C GLY A 68 -8.42 13.13 -6.40
N THR A 69 -8.94 12.62 -5.29
CA THR A 69 -8.74 13.20 -3.95
C THR A 69 -7.69 12.44 -3.15
N LEU A 70 -7.03 11.44 -3.74
CA LEU A 70 -5.97 10.68 -3.09
C LEU A 70 -4.71 11.55 -3.06
N PRO A 71 -4.15 11.85 -1.88
CA PRO A 71 -2.92 12.60 -1.80
C PRO A 71 -1.74 11.73 -2.30
N ARG A 72 -0.82 12.34 -3.06
CA ARG A 72 0.45 11.69 -3.41
C ARG A 72 1.26 11.47 -2.11
N PRO A 73 1.72 10.24 -1.81
CA PRO A 73 2.62 9.99 -0.69
C PRO A 73 3.89 10.82 -0.85
N VAL A 74 4.36 11.42 0.24
CA VAL A 74 5.55 12.28 0.26
C VAL A 74 6.85 11.57 -0.13
N ASP A 75 6.87 10.24 -0.05
CA ASP A 75 7.99 9.37 -0.39
C ASP A 75 7.95 8.81 -1.82
N HIS A 76 6.94 9.18 -2.61
CA HIS A 76 6.82 8.80 -4.02
C HIS A 76 6.90 10.06 -4.90
N PRO A 77 7.92 10.19 -5.79
CA PRO A 77 7.97 11.30 -6.75
C PRO A 77 6.77 11.26 -7.68
#